data_AF-A0AAD4IFR4-F1
#
_entry.id   AF-A0AAD4IFR4-F1
#
_cell.length_a   1.000
_cell.length_b   1.000
_cell.length_c   1.000
_cell.angle_alpha   90.00
_cell.angle_beta   90.00
_cell.angle_gamma   90.00
#
_symmetry.space_group_name_H-M   'P 1'
#
loop_
_entity.id
_entity.type
_entity.pdbx_description
1 polymer ?
#
loop_
_entity_poly.entity_id
_entity_poly.type
_entity_poly.pdbx_seq_one_letter_code
_entity_poly.pdbx_strand_id
1 'polypeptide(L)' 'MSESKRSAARLFNSLALSDVKTKYVYKGQTREYHAHKAVFCLESEYFFNAFTSSFKISKGLISN' A
#
# COMPACT_ATOMS: atom_id res chain seq x y z
N MET A 1 6.35 19.21 19.35
CA MET A 1 6.06 17.81 18.93
C MET A 1 4.96 17.69 17.84
N SER A 2 4.50 18.77 17.19
CA SER A 2 3.39 18.72 16.20
C SER A 2 3.83 18.66 14.73
N GLU A 3 5.07 19.02 14.43
CA GLU A 3 5.57 19.20 13.06
C GLU A 3 5.91 17.85 12.39
N SER A 4 6.50 16.92 13.15
CA SER A 4 6.85 15.57 12.69
C SER A 4 5.62 14.79 12.15
N LYS A 5 4.45 14.93 12.79
CA LYS A 5 3.21 14.25 12.35
C LYS A 5 2.70 14.77 11.01
N ARG A 6 2.86 16.06 10.72
CA ARG A 6 2.45 16.65 9.43
C ARG A 6 3.35 16.19 8.30
N SER A 7 4.66 16.12 8.53
CA SER A 7 5.61 15.62 7.53
C SER A 7 5.38 14.15 7.22
N ALA A 8 5.16 13.31 8.24
CA ALA A 8 4.83 11.90 8.06
C ALA A 8 3.51 11.70 7.28
N ALA A 9 2.47 12.49 7.61
CA ALA A 9 1.18 12.44 6.89
C ALA A 9 1.30 12.82 5.40
N ARG A 10 2.21 13.74 5.05
CA ARG A 10 2.49 14.08 3.65
C ARG A 10 3.26 12.98 2.92
N LEU A 11 4.10 12.23 3.64
CA LEU A 11 4.86 11.12 3.08
C LEU A 11 3.94 9.95 2.70
N PHE A 12 3.07 9.50 3.61
CA PHE A 12 2.35 8.22 3.49
C PHE A 12 1.31 8.12 2.37
N ASN A 13 0.95 9.21 1.69
CA ASN A 13 0.07 9.20 0.52
C ASN A 13 0.59 10.13 -0.60
N SER A 14 1.91 10.27 -0.70
CA SER A 14 2.54 11.10 -1.73
C SER A 14 2.59 10.37 -3.07
N LEU A 15 1.93 10.92 -4.09
CA LEU A 15 2.01 10.40 -5.47
C LEU A 15 3.46 10.32 -5.99
N ALA A 16 4.29 11.31 -5.64
CA ALA A 16 5.64 11.43 -6.17
C ALA A 16 6.67 10.50 -5.50
N LEU A 17 6.43 10.12 -4.25
CA LEU A 17 7.40 9.36 -3.45
C LEU A 17 7.01 7.90 -3.23
N SER A 18 5.76 7.54 -3.51
CA SER A 18 5.24 6.19 -3.28
C SER A 18 5.69 5.22 -4.37
N ASP A 19 5.99 3.99 -3.97
CA ASP A 19 6.47 2.91 -4.83
C ASP A 19 5.44 1.77 -4.99
N VAL A 20 4.29 1.87 -4.32
CA VAL A 20 3.16 0.94 -4.45
C VAL A 20 1.82 1.66 -4.39
N LYS A 21 0.81 1.09 -5.06
CA LYS A 21 -0.60 1.48 -4.92
C LYS A 21 -1.38 0.33 -4.30
N THR A 22 -2.24 0.65 -3.33
CA THR A 22 -3.12 -0.33 -2.70
C THR A 22 -4.57 0.02 -3.01
N LYS A 23 -5.34 -0.97 -3.44
CA LYS A 23 -6.76 -0.86 -3.74
C LYS A 23 -7.57 -1.47 -2.60
N TYR A 24 -8.39 -0.66 -1.95
CA TYR A 24 -9.29 -1.11 -0.90
C TYR A 24 -10.73 -1.06 -1.41
N VAL A 25 -11.44 -2.19 -1.35
CA VAL A 25 -12.85 -2.29 -1.76
C VAL A 25 -13.71 -2.56 -0.53
N TYR A 26 -14.62 -1.65 -0.22
CA TYR A 26 -15.53 -1.78 0.92
C TYR A 26 -16.92 -1.25 0.58
N LYS A 27 -17.95 -2.07 0.85
CA LYS A 27 -19.36 -1.78 0.53
C LYS A 27 -19.57 -1.28 -0.91
N GLY A 28 -18.92 -1.92 -1.88
CA GLY A 28 -18.98 -1.55 -3.30
C GLY A 28 -18.20 -0.29 -3.67
N GLN A 29 -17.60 0.43 -2.71
CA GLN A 29 -16.73 1.57 -2.99
C GLN A 29 -15.29 1.11 -3.09
N THR A 30 -14.62 1.55 -4.15
CA THR A 30 -13.19 1.35 -4.34
C THR A 30 -12.45 2.62 -3.97
N ARG A 31 -11.41 2.50 -3.14
CA ARG A 31 -10.47 3.58 -2.85
C ARG A 31 -9.06 3.11 -3.18
N GLU A 32 -8.29 3.99 -3.81
CA GLU A 32 -6.88 3.76 -4.12
C GLU A 32 -6.00 4.67 -3.29
N TYR A 33 -4.92 4.10 -2.76
CA TYR A 33 -3.95 4.79 -1.91
C TYR A 33 -2.55 4.60 -2.47
N HIS A 34 -1.77 5.68 -2.44
CA HIS A 34 -0.34 5.64 -2.70
C HIS A 34 0.37 5.32 -1.39
N ALA A 35 1.30 4.38 -1.40
CA ALA A 35 1.99 3.94 -0.19
C ALA A 35 3.44 3.52 -0.47
N HIS A 36 4.17 3.23 0.61
CA HIS A 36 5.58 2.85 0.58
C HIS A 36 5.74 1.40 0.99
N LYS A 37 6.39 0.57 0.17
CA LYS A 37 6.70 -0.83 0.48
C LYS A 37 7.43 -0.94 1.81
N ALA A 38 8.41 -0.07 2.05
CA ALA A 38 9.18 -0.05 3.29
C ALA A 38 8.29 0.11 4.54
N VAL A 39 7.31 1.02 4.50
CA VAL A 39 6.37 1.23 5.62
C VAL A 39 5.50 0.00 5.83
N PHE A 40 4.97 -0.60 4.75
CA PHE A 40 4.20 -1.83 4.86
C PHE A 40 5.03 -3.00 5.41
N CYS A 41 6.29 -3.15 5.00
CA CYS A 41 7.18 -4.18 5.50
C CYS A 41 7.54 -3.97 6.97
N LEU A 42 7.71 -2.71 7.42
CA LEU A 42 7.96 -2.37 8.82
C LEU A 42 6.79 -2.78 9.72
N GLU A 43 5.56 -2.60 9.23
CA GLU A 43 4.35 -2.88 10.00
C GLU A 43 3.82 -4.31 9.80
N SER A 44 4.30 -5.05 8.80
CA SER A 44 3.80 -6.39 8.48
C SER A 44 4.79 -7.27 7.73
N GLU A 45 5.11 -8.42 8.34
CA GLU A 45 5.89 -9.48 7.70
C GLU A 45 5.19 -10.04 6.44
N TYR A 46 3.85 -10.01 6.40
CA TYR A 46 3.10 -10.39 5.21
C TYR A 46 3.51 -9.55 4.00
N PHE A 47 3.60 -8.22 4.15
CA PHE A 47 3.97 -7.35 3.05
C PHE A 47 5.45 -7.48 2.70
N PHE A 48 6.31 -7.72 3.69
CA PHE A 48 7.71 -8.06 3.41
C PHE A 48 7.80 -9.30 2.52
N ASN A 49 7.13 -10.39 2.88
CA ASN A 49 7.11 -11.62 2.09
C ASN A 49 6.43 -11.42 0.74
N ALA A 50 5.31 -10.68 0.66
CA ALA A 50 4.59 -10.42 -0.58
C ALA A 50 5.39 -9.57 -1.58
N PHE A 51 6.25 -8.65 -1.11
CA PHE A 51 7.09 -7.82 -1.98
C PHE A 51 8.44 -8.43 -2.33
N THR A 52 8.94 -9.39 -1.54
CA THR A 52 10.25 -10.03 -1.75
C THR A 52 10.16 -11.41 -2.38
N SER A 53 9.05 -12.11 -2.19
CA SER A 53 8.79 -13.40 -2.82
C SER A 53 8.26 -13.21 -4.24
N SER A 54 8.44 -14.22 -5.09
CA SER A 54 7.73 -14.39 -6.37
C SER A 54 6.21 -14.59 -6.20
N PHE A 55 5.65 -14.13 -5.07
CA PHE A 55 4.28 -14.38 -4.64
C PHE A 55 3.30 -13.63 -5.55
N LYS A 56 2.92 -14.30 -6.64
CA LYS A 56 1.74 -13.93 -7.41
C LYS A 56 0.52 -14.23 -6.56
N ILE A 57 -0.12 -13.18 -6.02
CA ILE A 57 -1.53 -13.26 -5.65
C ILE A 57 -2.24 -13.75 -6.91
N SER A 58 -2.76 -14.98 -6.88
CA SER A 58 -3.43 -15.56 -8.02
C SER A 58 -4.55 -14.61 -8.44
N LYS A 59 -4.61 -14.29 -9.73
CA LYS A 59 -5.73 -13.57 -10.33
C LYS A 59 -6.96 -14.48 -10.26
N GLY A 60 -7.59 -14.56 -9.09
CA GLY A 60 -8.93 -15.07 -8.92
C GLY A 60 -9.91 -13.93 -9.15
N LEU A 61 -10.36 -13.78 -10.40
CA LEU A 61 -11.76 -13.57 -10.81
C LEU A 61 -11.84 -12.93 -12.21
N ILE A 62 -12.18 -13.78 -13.19
CA ILE A 62 -13.06 -13.58 -14.35
C ILE A 62 -12.87 -12.31 -15.20
N SER A 63 -12.26 -12.47 -16.37
CA SER A 63 -12.56 -11.65 -17.55
C SER A 63 -13.85 -12.17 -18.19
N ASN A 64 -14.77 -11.27 -18.54
CA ASN A 64 -15.89 -11.54 -19.47
C ASN A 64 -15.38 -11.98 -20.84
#